data_AF-A0A849YC64-F1
#
_entry.id   AF-A0A849YC64-F1
#
_cell.length_a   1.000
_cell.length_b   1.000
_cell.length_c   1.000
_cell.angle_alpha   90.00
_cell.angle_beta   90.00
_cell.angle_gamma   90.00
#
_symmetry.space_group_name_H-M   'P 1'
#
loop_
_entity.id
_entity.type
_entity.pdbx_description
1 polymer ?
#
loop_
_entity_poly.entity_id
_entity_poly.type
_entity_poly.pdbx_seq_one_letter_code
_entity_poly.pdbx_strand_id
1 'polypeptide(L)' 'MTPDQLRRRIEDAVGAGRLLAASRDHCLSWLDPTLFEPWVLAAIHELVEGEHWAEIDDRFYRALAFGTGG' A
#
# COMPACT_ATOMS: atom_id res chain seq x y z
N MET A 1 -9.72 -5.75 7.71
CA MET A 1 -8.82 -4.92 8.55
C MET A 1 -9.24 -3.45 8.40
N THR A 2 -9.20 -2.62 9.45
CA THR A 2 -9.55 -1.19 9.35
C THR A 2 -8.43 -0.38 8.68
N PRO A 3 -8.69 0.83 8.15
CA PRO A 3 -7.65 1.70 7.59
C PRO A 3 -6.51 2.00 8.58
N ASP A 4 -6.82 2.21 9.86
CA ASP A 4 -5.82 2.43 10.90
C ASP A 4 -4.94 1.19 11.15
N GLN A 5 -5.54 0.01 11.14
CA GLN A 5 -4.79 -1.25 11.24
C GLN A 5 -3.89 -1.47 10.02
N LEU A 6 -4.37 -1.14 8.82
CA LEU A 6 -3.60 -1.22 7.57
C LEU A 6 -2.39 -0.29 7.62
N ARG A 7 -2.59 0.98 8.02
CA ARG A 7 -1.52 1.96 8.21
C ARG A 7 -0.45 1.44 9.18
N ARG A 8 -0.86 0.88 10.31
CA ARG A 8 0.08 0.34 11.30
C ARG A 8 0.92 -0.80 10.74
N ARG A 9 0.32 -1.76 10.01
CA ARG A 9 1.07 -2.87 9.42
C ARG A 9 2.08 -2.41 8.37
N ILE A 10 1.74 -1.39 7.58
CA ILE A 10 2.64 -0.79 6.59
C ILE A 10 3.84 -0.14 7.30
N GLU A 11 3.62 0.63 8.38
CA GLU A 11 4.71 1.23 9.17
C GLU A 11 5.60 0.16 9.83
N ASP A 12 5.00 -0.89 10.40
CA ASP A 12 5.74 -2.01 11.00
C ASP A 12 6.61 -2.74 9.94
N ALA A 13 6.13 -2.89 8.71
CA ALA A 13 6.88 -3.52 7.62
C ALA A 13 8.09 -2.70 7.18
N VAL A 14 7.99 -1.36 7.16
CA VAL A 14 9.13 -0.46 6.94
C VAL A 14 10.13 -0.58 8.09
N GLY A 15 9.65 -0.54 9.34
CA GLY A 15 10.51 -0.71 10.52
C GLY A 15 11.26 -2.04 10.55
N ALA A 16 10.66 -3.09 9.98
CA ALA A 16 11.27 -4.41 9.82
C ALA A 16 12.13 -4.55 8.54
N GLY A 17 12.25 -3.50 7.71
CA GLY A 17 13.03 -3.53 6.46
C GLY A 17 12.43 -4.41 5.36
N ARG A 18 11.13 -4.73 5.42
CA ARG A 18 10.42 -5.56 4.43
C ARG A 18 9.77 -4.74 3.32
N LEU A 19 9.57 -3.44 3.55
CA LEU A 19 8.90 -2.52 2.65
C LEU A 19 9.72 -1.23 2.54
N LEU A 20 9.81 -0.64 1.35
CA LEU A 20 10.49 0.63 1.16
C LEU A 20 9.67 1.80 1.74
N ALA A 21 10.36 2.79 2.31
CA ALA A 21 9.76 4.00 2.83
C ALA A 21 8.92 4.76 1.79
N ALA A 22 9.39 4.79 0.53
CA ALA A 22 8.68 5.42 -0.59
C ALA A 22 7.36 4.70 -0.92
N SER A 23 7.36 3.37 -0.91
CA SER A 23 6.16 2.56 -1.12
C SER A 23 5.14 2.77 0.00
N ARG A 24 5.61 2.87 1.25
CA ARG A 24 4.77 3.27 2.39
C ARG A 24 4.14 4.63 2.17
N ASP A 25 4.90 5.65 1.79
CA ASP A 25 4.37 7.00 1.57
C ASP A 25 3.27 7.01 0.49
N HIS A 26 3.49 6.30 -0.63
CA HIS A 26 2.48 6.17 -1.68
C HIS A 26 1.26 5.35 -1.22
N CYS A 27 1.43 4.20 -0.57
CA CYS A 27 0.30 3.44 -0.02
C CYS A 27 -0.53 4.29 0.93
N LEU A 28 0.11 5.04 1.84
CA LEU A 28 -0.59 5.89 2.79
C LEU A 28 -1.34 7.05 2.12
N SER A 29 -0.87 7.55 0.97
CA SER A 29 -1.62 8.55 0.18
C SER A 29 -2.93 7.99 -0.39
N TRP A 30 -2.97 6.70 -0.76
CA TRP A 30 -4.19 6.03 -1.21
C TRP A 30 -5.17 5.72 -0.08
N LEU A 31 -4.70 5.73 1.17
CA LEU A 31 -5.54 5.63 2.35
C LEU A 31 -6.11 6.99 2.80
N ASP A 32 -5.75 8.07 2.12
CA ASP A 32 -6.33 9.38 2.36
C ASP A 32 -7.77 9.41 1.83
N PRO A 33 -8.77 9.83 2.65
CA PRO A 33 -10.16 9.93 2.21
C PRO A 33 -10.37 10.81 0.96
N THR A 34 -9.45 11.73 0.69
CA THR A 34 -9.50 12.65 -0.46
C THR A 34 -9.05 12.00 -1.78
N LEU A 35 -8.29 10.91 -1.72
CA LEU A 35 -7.76 10.15 -2.86
C LEU A 35 -8.36 8.74 -2.93
N PHE A 36 -9.49 8.55 -2.24
CA PHE A 36 -10.04 7.23 -1.96
C PHE A 36 -10.66 6.59 -3.20
N GLU A 37 -9.98 5.58 -3.74
CA GLU A 37 -10.53 4.67 -4.73
C GLU A 37 -10.75 3.28 -4.08
N PRO A 38 -12.00 2.77 -4.01
CA PRO A 38 -12.32 1.55 -3.26
C PRO A 38 -11.52 0.31 -3.68
N TRP A 39 -11.20 0.20 -4.97
CA TRP A 39 -10.44 -0.93 -5.52
C TRP A 39 -8.94 -0.86 -5.16
N VAL A 40 -8.37 0.34 -4.98
CA VAL A 40 -6.98 0.50 -4.52
C VAL A 40 -6.88 0.06 -3.06
N LEU A 41 -7.85 0.45 -2.22
CA LEU A 41 -7.89 0.01 -0.83
C LEU A 41 -7.97 -1.52 -0.73
N ALA A 42 -8.82 -2.15 -1.53
CA ALA A 42 -8.95 -3.61 -1.55
C ALA A 42 -7.62 -4.28 -1.95
N ALA A 43 -6.95 -3.78 -2.99
CA ALA A 43 -5.65 -4.30 -3.41
C ALA A 43 -4.58 -4.15 -2.31
N ILE A 44 -4.48 -2.99 -1.66
CA ILE A 44 -3.53 -2.78 -0.54
C ILE A 44 -3.89 -3.71 0.63
N HIS A 45 -5.18 -3.89 0.93
CA HIS A 45 -5.64 -4.76 2.00
C HIS A 45 -5.24 -6.22 1.77
N GLU A 46 -5.49 -6.76 0.57
CA GLU A 46 -5.11 -8.13 0.20
C GLU A 46 -3.59 -8.36 0.29
N LEU A 47 -2.79 -7.44 -0.25
CA LEU A 47 -1.33 -7.55 -0.25
C LEU A 47 -0.75 -7.47 1.17
N VAL A 48 -1.28 -6.59 2.01
CA VAL A 48 -0.84 -6.47 3.41
C VAL A 48 -1.29 -7.67 4.25
N GLU A 49 -2.48 -8.21 4.00
CA GLU A 49 -2.96 -9.41 4.68
C GLU A 49 -2.10 -10.64 4.35
N GLY A 50 -1.71 -10.78 3.07
CA GLY A 50 -0.81 -11.83 2.59
C GLY A 50 0.69 -11.60 2.86
N GLU A 51 1.07 -10.46 3.46
CA GLU A 51 2.47 -10.05 3.65
C GLU A 51 3.29 -10.00 2.34
N HIS A 52 2.64 -9.68 1.21
CA HIS A 52 3.27 -9.55 -0.11
C HIS A 52 4.04 -8.23 -0.28
N TRP A 53 4.95 -7.93 0.64
CA TRP A 53 5.65 -6.63 0.70
C TRP A 53 6.44 -6.29 -0.57
N ALA A 54 7.07 -7.28 -1.19
CA ALA A 54 7.81 -7.08 -2.44
C ALA A 54 6.89 -6.67 -3.61
N GLU A 55 5.65 -7.17 -3.64
CA GLU A 55 4.64 -6.78 -4.63
C GLU A 55 4.09 -5.39 -4.34
N ILE A 56 4.00 -5.01 -3.06
CA ILE A 56 3.70 -3.63 -2.68
C ILE A 56 4.82 -2.70 -3.16
N ASP A 57 6.09 -3.06 -2.99
CA ASP A 57 7.20 -2.27 -3.54
C ASP A 57 7.13 -2.16 -5.06
N ASP A 58 6.91 -3.26 -5.79
CA ASP A 58 6.80 -3.22 -7.24
C ASP A 58 5.68 -2.29 -7.74
N ARG A 59 4.51 -2.38 -7.09
CA ARG A 59 3.31 -1.62 -7.48
C ARG A 59 3.32 -0.17 -7.00
N PHE A 60 3.94 0.12 -5.85
CA PHE A 60 3.82 1.40 -5.17
C PHE A 60 5.15 2.15 -4.97
N TYR A 61 6.33 1.66 -5.39
CA TYR A 61 7.57 2.45 -5.21
C TYR A 61 7.62 3.71 -6.09
N ARG A 62 6.91 3.73 -7.22
CA ARG A 62 6.73 4.92 -8.07
C ARG A 62 5.28 5.34 -8.05
N ALA A 63 5.04 6.65 -8.10
CA ALA A 63 3.74 7.22 -8.45
C ALA A 63 3.42 6.93 -9.93
N LEU A 64 3.31 5.66 -10.28
CA LEU A 64 2.79 5.25 -11.58
C LEU A 64 1.29 5.49 -11.53
N ALA A 65 0.80 6.29 -12.47
CA ALA A 65 -0.63 6.36 -12.76
C ALA A 65 -1.11 4.92 -12.91
N PHE A 66 -2.05 4.51 -12.06
CA PHE A 66 -2.72 3.23 -12.21
C PHE A 66 -3.39 3.22 -13.58
N GLY A 67 -2.72 2.60 -14.55
CA GLY A 67 -3.06 2.64 -15.95
C GLY A 67 -3.01 1.22 -16.50
N THR A 68 -4.19 0.60 -16.56
CA THR A 68 -4.57 -0.48 -17.46
C THR A 68 -3.61 -1.68 -17.53
N GLY A 69 -3.58 -2.52 -16.50
CA GLY A 69 -3.24 -3.93 -16.66
C GLY A 69 -4.54 -4.72 -16.73
N GLY A 70 -4.93 -5.13 -17.94
CA GLY A 70 -6.23 -5.78 -18.24
C GLY A 70 -6.41 -7.19 -17.69
#